data_AF-A0A5C7AL82-F1
#
_entry.id   AF-A0A5C7AL82-F1
#
_cell.length_a   1.000
_cell.length_b   1.000
_cell.length_c   1.000
_cell.angle_alpha   90.00
_cell.angle_beta   90.00
_cell.angle_gamma   90.00
#
_symmetry.space_group_name_H-M   'P 1'
#
loop_
_entity.id
_entity.type
_entity.pdbx_description
1 polymer ?
#
loop_
_entity_poly.entity_id
_entity_poly.type
_entity_poly.pdbx_seq_one_letter_code
_entity_poly.pdbx_strand_id
1 'polypeptide(L)' 'MKKFHPFYSIGTLGIVVIACLHMFLALGLALRSIHSTFYALYAVFLTFLILGVIFTVKNVNTSF' A
#
# COMPACT_ATOMS: atom_id res chain seq x y z
N MET A 1 -5.63 17.85 13.13
CA MET A 1 -5.52 16.55 12.43
C MET A 1 -4.05 16.26 12.19
N LYS A 2 -3.48 15.17 12.76
CA LYS A 2 -2.08 14.80 12.51
C LYS A 2 -1.93 14.48 11.01
N LYS A 3 -1.05 15.19 10.31
CA LYS A 3 -0.76 14.95 8.89
C LYS A 3 0.08 13.69 8.79
N PHE A 4 -0.49 12.60 8.27
CA PHE A 4 0.29 11.41 7.93
C PHE A 4 1.28 11.75 6.80
N HIS A 5 2.44 11.12 6.82
CA HIS A 5 3.43 11.29 5.75
C HIS A 5 2.84 10.82 4.40
N PRO A 6 3.10 11.51 3.27
CA PRO A 6 2.54 11.17 1.96
C PRO A 6 2.71 9.69 1.56
N PHE A 7 3.82 9.05 1.95
CA PHE A 7 4.04 7.61 1.71
C PHE A 7 2.99 6.71 2.36
N TYR A 8 2.45 7.09 3.53
CA TYR A 8 1.37 6.34 4.17
C TYR A 8 0.09 6.40 3.33
N SER A 9 -0.25 7.59 2.83
CA SER A 9 -1.41 7.78 1.95
C SER A 9 -1.24 7.05 0.62
N ILE A 10 -0.05 7.10 0.00
CA ILE A 10 0.26 6.37 -1.24
C ILE A 10 0.16 4.86 -1.02
N GLY A 11 0.76 4.34 0.05
CA GLY A 11 0.68 2.91 0.38
C GLY A 11 -0.76 2.44 0.58
N THR A 12 -1.56 3.22 1.32
CA THR A 12 -2.96 2.88 1.61
C THR A 12 -3.81 2.91 0.34
N LEU A 13 -3.77 4.02 -0.41
CA LEU A 13 -4.53 4.15 -1.66
C LEU A 13 -4.10 3.08 -2.68
N GLY A 14 -2.80 2.82 -2.77
CA GLY A 14 -2.24 1.78 -3.61
C GLY A 14 -2.84 0.41 -3.29
N ILE A 15 -2.77 -0.03 -2.02
CA ILE A 15 -3.34 -1.33 -1.57
C ILE A 15 -4.82 -1.43 -1.91
N VAL A 16 -5.62 -0.37 -1.66
CA VAL A 16 -7.06 -0.38 -1.95
C VAL A 16 -7.31 -0.58 -3.45
N VAL A 17 -6.65 0.20 -4.30
CA VAL A 17 -6.82 0.12 -5.76
C VAL A 17 -6.37 -1.24 -6.29
N ILE A 18 -5.20 -1.74 -5.86
CA ILE A 18 -4.72 -3.05 -6.33
C ILE A 18 -5.58 -4.20 -5.80
N ALA A 19 -6.20 -4.10 -4.62
CA ALA A 19 -7.09 -5.14 -4.12
C ALA A 19 -8.36 -5.26 -4.95
N CYS A 20 -8.98 -4.13 -5.31
CA CYS A 20 -10.11 -4.13 -6.24
C CYS A 20 -9.73 -4.73 -7.60
N LEU A 21 -8.58 -4.34 -8.13
CA LEU A 21 -8.09 -4.84 -9.42
C LEU A 21 -7.77 -6.34 -9.35
N HIS A 22 -7.12 -6.80 -8.27
CA HIS A 22 -6.84 -8.22 -8.02
C HIS A 22 -8.13 -9.03 -8.03
N MET A 23 -9.13 -8.60 -7.25
CA MET A 23 -10.41 -9.29 -7.14
C MET A 23 -11.11 -9.39 -8.51
N PHE A 24 -11.10 -8.31 -9.29
CA PHE A 24 -11.66 -8.30 -10.63
C PHE A 24 -10.96 -9.29 -11.58
N LEU A 25 -9.62 -9.31 -11.61
CA LEU A 25 -8.87 -10.21 -12.49
C LEU A 25 -8.92 -11.68 -12.04
N ALA A 26 -8.85 -11.92 -10.73
CA ALA A 26 -8.86 -13.26 -10.14
C ALA A 26 -10.23 -13.93 -10.29
N LEU A 27 -11.30 -13.22 -9.91
CA LEU A 27 -12.65 -13.80 -9.92
C LEU A 27 -13.37 -13.55 -11.24
N GLY A 28 -13.27 -12.34 -11.79
CA GLY A 28 -13.98 -11.99 -13.03
C GLY A 28 -13.41 -12.69 -14.25
N LEU A 29 -12.09 -12.88 -14.31
CA LEU A 29 -11.39 -13.48 -15.45
C LEU A 29 -10.73 -14.84 -15.16
N ALA A 30 -10.83 -15.34 -13.93
CA ALA A 30 -10.29 -16.64 -13.50
C ALA A 30 -8.78 -16.84 -13.82
N LEU A 31 -8.01 -15.76 -13.91
CA LEU A 31 -6.59 -15.81 -14.25
C LEU A 31 -5.77 -16.27 -13.04
N ARG A 32 -5.18 -17.47 -13.08
CA ARG A 32 -4.32 -17.94 -11.96
C ARG A 32 -2.97 -17.21 -11.87
N SER A 33 -2.44 -16.74 -13.01
CA SER A 33 -1.10 -16.14 -13.07
C SER A 33 -1.00 -14.82 -12.30
N ILE A 34 -2.12 -14.10 -12.16
CA ILE A 34 -2.17 -12.78 -11.51
C ILE A 34 -1.75 -12.84 -10.04
N HIS A 35 -1.98 -13.95 -9.32
CA HIS A 35 -1.59 -14.05 -7.91
C HIS A 35 -0.09 -13.81 -7.68
N SER A 36 0.76 -14.26 -8.61
CA SER A 36 2.21 -14.03 -8.54
C SER A 36 2.57 -12.56 -8.76
N THR A 37 1.97 -11.91 -9.76
CA THR A 37 2.18 -10.48 -10.04
C THR A 37 1.69 -9.61 -8.88
N PHE A 38 0.50 -9.90 -8.35
CA PHE A 38 -0.07 -9.13 -7.25
C PHE A 38 0.70 -9.32 -5.95
N TYR A 39 1.34 -10.48 -5.72
CA TYR A 39 2.23 -10.68 -4.57
C TYR A 39 3.35 -9.63 -4.51
N ALA A 40 4.01 -9.38 -5.65
CA ALA A 40 5.04 -8.35 -5.75
C ALA A 40 4.46 -6.94 -5.54
N LEU A 41 3.30 -6.63 -6.13
CA LEU A 41 2.65 -5.33 -5.97
C LEU A 41 2.26 -5.04 -4.52
N TYR A 42 1.69 -6.03 -3.80
CA TYR A 42 1.37 -5.87 -2.38
C TYR A 42 2.61 -5.61 -1.55
N ALA A 43 3.72 -6.29 -1.82
CA ALA A 43 4.98 -6.05 -1.12
C ALA A 43 5.46 -4.60 -1.29
N VAL A 44 5.40 -4.05 -2.51
CA VAL A 44 5.80 -2.66 -2.80
C VAL A 44 4.94 -1.65 -2.04
N PHE A 45 3.61 -1.77 -2.11
CA PHE A 45 2.72 -0.83 -1.40
C PHE A 45 2.78 -0.99 0.11
N LEU A 46 3.03 -2.20 0.61
CA LEU A 46 3.29 -2.43 2.02
C LEU A 46 4.58 -1.72 2.47
N THR A 47 5.65 -1.75 1.67
CA THR A 47 6.86 -0.97 1.96
C THR A 47 6.58 0.53 2.06
N PHE A 48 5.78 1.09 1.14
CA PHE A 48 5.36 2.49 1.22
C PHE A 48 4.56 2.78 2.49
N LEU A 49 3.67 1.87 2.90
CA LEU A 49 2.91 2.00 4.14
C LEU A 49 3.83 2.03 5.37
N ILE A 50 4.77 1.07 5.46
CA ILE A 50 5.75 0.97 6.54
C ILE A 50 6.61 2.23 6.61
N LEU A 51 7.18 2.66 5.48
CA LEU A 51 7.96 3.91 5.40
C LEU A 51 7.14 5.13 5.80
N GLY A 52 5.87 5.18 5.37
CA GLY A 52 4.92 6.21 5.77
C GLY A 52 4.72 6.30 7.28
N VAL A 53 4.56 5.16 7.95
CA VAL A 53 4.45 5.09 9.42
C VAL A 53 5.75 5.52 10.07
N ILE A 54 6.89 4.98 9.65
CA ILE A 54 8.21 5.29 10.22
C ILE A 54 8.48 6.80 10.14
N PHE A 55 8.29 7.42 8.97
CA PHE A 55 8.53 8.85 8.83
C PHE A 55 7.49 9.72 9.55
N THR A 56 6.24 9.28 9.64
CA THR A 56 5.23 9.98 10.44
C THR A 56 5.64 9.99 11.93
N VAL A 57 6.06 8.86 12.47
CA VAL A 57 6.51 8.74 13.87
C VAL A 57 7.80 9.54 14.10
N LYS A 58 8.78 9.43 13.19
CA LYS A 58 10.04 10.18 13.29
C LYS A 58 9.79 11.70 13.27
N ASN A 59 8.94 12.18 12.37
CA ASN A 59 8.63 13.61 12.25
C ASN A 59 7.88 14.17 13.48
N VAL A 60 7.05 13.34 14.13
CA VAL A 60 6.41 13.68 15.40
C VAL A 60 7.44 13.80 16.53
N ASN A 61 8.45 12.94 16.57
CA ASN A 61 9.48 12.95 17.61
C ASN A 61 10.53 14.08 17.46
N THR A 62 10.71 14.64 16.27
CA THR A 62 11.69 15.73 16.01
C THR A 62 11.11 17.14 16.18
N SER A 63 9.82 17.29 16.53
CA SER A 63 9.16 18.60 16.71
C SER A 63 9.14 19.06 18.18
N PHE A 64 10.16 18.70 18.97
CA PHE A 64 10.37 19.18 20.35
C PHE A 64 11.54 20.14 20.42
#